data_AF-A0A955TU04-F1
#
_entry.id   AF-A0A955TU04-F1
#
_cell.length_a   1.000
_cell.length_b   1.000
_cell.length_c   1.000
_cell.angle_alpha   90.00
_cell.angle_beta   90.00
_cell.angle_gamma   90.00
#
_symmetry.space_group_name_H-M   'P 1'
#
loop_
_entity.id
_entity.type
_entity.pdbx_description
1 polymer ?
#
loop_
_entity_poly.entity_id
_entity_poly.type
_entity_poly.pdbx_seq_one_letter_code
_entity_poly.pdbx_strand_id
1 'polypeptide(L)'
;MITKTSAKAVSRSKELRINEQKWTKTLMDAGWTAIPSVIFERQKAIGLDPLDINILLHISSHWWKAENKPHPSKVRIAKAIGVDPRTVQRRISAMEQAGFIRREERRISAKGSLPNIYHLDGLIDAALPYAKEKILEKKRRAEEDRKRSGRKRPILTPV
;
A
#
# COMPACT_ATOMS: atom_id res chain seq x y z
N MET A 1 4.25 -9.13 33.89
CA MET A 1 3.22 -8.71 32.92
C MET A 1 3.90 -7.95 31.79
N ILE A 2 4.10 -8.57 30.63
CA ILE A 2 4.66 -7.89 29.45
C ILE A 2 3.48 -7.20 28.74
N THR A 3 3.35 -5.89 28.93
CA THR A 3 2.27 -5.06 28.38
C THR A 3 2.28 -5.07 26.84
N LYS A 4 1.10 -5.14 26.19
CA LYS A 4 0.87 -5.23 24.72
C LYS A 4 1.75 -4.29 23.86
N THR A 5 2.23 -3.18 24.40
CA THR A 5 3.14 -2.21 23.74
C THR A 5 4.49 -2.80 23.37
N SER A 6 5.10 -3.63 24.24
CA SER A 6 6.43 -4.20 23.95
C SER A 6 6.37 -5.31 22.91
N ALA A 7 5.31 -6.11 22.88
CA ALA A 7 5.12 -7.15 21.86
C ALA A 7 4.98 -6.55 20.44
N LYS A 8 4.26 -5.42 20.29
CA LYS A 8 4.16 -4.70 19.00
C LYS A 8 5.50 -4.11 18.56
N ALA A 9 6.28 -3.54 19.48
CA ALA A 9 7.60 -2.99 19.18
C ALA A 9 8.59 -4.07 18.72
N VAL A 10 8.56 -5.25 19.36
CA VAL A 10 9.39 -6.41 18.98
C VAL A 10 8.98 -7.01 17.64
N SER A 11 7.68 -7.07 17.33
CA SER A 11 7.22 -7.50 15.99
C SER A 11 7.69 -6.57 14.89
N ARG A 12 7.56 -5.25 15.10
CA ARG A 12 7.96 -4.23 14.13
C ARG A 12 9.47 -4.25 13.84
N SER A 13 10.30 -4.46 14.87
CA SER A 13 11.75 -4.57 14.68
C SER A 13 12.14 -5.87 13.95
N LYS A 14 11.41 -6.97 14.16
CA LYS A 14 11.59 -8.21 13.40
C LYS A 14 11.20 -8.05 11.93
N GLU A 15 10.10 -7.37 11.63
CA GLU A 15 9.66 -7.08 10.26
C GLU A 15 10.68 -6.20 9.51
N LEU A 16 11.20 -5.15 10.16
CA LEU A 16 12.25 -4.31 9.60
C LEU A 16 13.49 -5.13 9.25
N ARG A 17 13.95 -6.01 10.15
CA ARG A 17 15.09 -6.91 9.89
C ARG A 17 14.86 -7.85 8.71
N ILE A 18 13.64 -8.38 8.53
CA ILE A 18 13.30 -9.21 7.36
C ILE A 18 13.36 -8.38 6.07
N ASN A 19 12.88 -7.15 6.10
CA ASN A 19 12.92 -6.28 4.93
C ASN A 19 14.35 -5.83 4.59
N GLU A 20 15.19 -5.54 5.60
CA GLU A 20 16.62 -5.28 5.42
C GLU A 20 17.36 -6.48 4.84
N GLN A 21 17.00 -7.71 5.21
CA GLN A 21 17.57 -8.91 4.59
C GLN A 21 17.19 -9.04 3.11
N LYS A 22 15.97 -8.63 2.75
CA LYS A 22 15.49 -8.68 1.36
C LYS A 22 16.06 -7.57 0.48
N TRP A 23 16.10 -6.36 1.00
CA TRP A 23 16.37 -5.14 0.23
C TRP A 23 17.68 -4.46 0.62
N THR A 24 18.47 -5.04 1.52
CA THR A 24 19.65 -4.42 2.16
C THR A 24 19.29 -3.27 3.09
N LYS A 25 20.16 -3.03 4.07
CA LYS A 25 20.02 -1.92 5.01
C LYS A 25 20.05 -0.55 4.28
N THR A 26 20.96 -0.39 3.32
CA THR A 26 21.13 0.88 2.59
C THR A 26 19.86 1.33 1.86
N LEU A 27 19.13 0.42 1.20
CA LEU A 27 17.87 0.80 0.54
C LEU A 27 16.76 1.08 1.56
N MET A 28 16.71 0.33 2.66
CA MET A 28 15.71 0.57 3.70
C MET A 28 15.94 1.91 4.42
N ASP A 29 17.20 2.29 4.66
CA ASP A 29 17.61 3.57 5.25
C ASP A 29 17.32 4.76 4.32
N ALA A 30 17.42 4.57 3.00
CA ALA A 30 17.06 5.59 2.00
C ALA A 30 15.56 5.92 1.96
N GLY A 31 14.73 5.06 2.56
CA GLY A 31 13.29 5.23 2.68
C GLY A 31 12.51 4.16 1.93
N TRP A 32 11.37 3.78 2.50
CA TRP A 32 10.47 2.80 1.92
C TRP A 32 9.02 3.22 2.13
N THR A 33 8.13 2.70 1.29
CA THR A 33 6.70 2.99 1.37
C THR A 33 5.92 1.69 1.52
N ALA A 34 5.11 1.59 2.56
CA ALA A 34 4.25 0.45 2.78
C ALA A 34 2.97 0.60 1.95
N ILE A 35 2.72 -0.32 1.01
CA ILE A 35 1.46 -0.35 0.25
C ILE A 35 0.86 -1.76 0.33
N PRO A 36 -0.41 -1.89 0.74
CA PRO A 36 -1.09 -3.18 0.75
C PRO A 36 -1.08 -3.83 -0.63
N SER A 37 -0.54 -5.04 -0.72
CA SER A 37 -0.34 -5.70 -2.01
C SER A 37 -1.63 -5.96 -2.79
N VAL A 38 -2.75 -6.10 -2.06
CA VAL A 38 -4.08 -6.29 -2.63
C VAL A 38 -4.48 -5.16 -3.60
N ILE A 39 -4.00 -3.93 -3.38
CA ILE A 39 -4.34 -2.77 -4.22
C ILE A 39 -3.81 -2.97 -5.64
N PHE A 40 -2.54 -3.35 -5.81
CA PHE A 40 -1.96 -3.53 -7.14
C PHE A 40 -2.24 -4.93 -7.73
N GLU A 41 -2.43 -5.95 -6.90
CA GLU A 41 -2.83 -7.28 -7.37
C GLU A 41 -4.27 -7.31 -7.91
N ARG A 42 -5.17 -6.50 -7.33
CA ARG A 42 -6.57 -6.38 -7.75
C ARG A 42 -6.85 -5.07 -8.49
N GLN A 43 -5.82 -4.39 -9.00
CA GLN A 43 -5.95 -3.08 -9.64
C GLN A 43 -7.04 -3.04 -10.72
N LYS A 44 -7.08 -4.06 -11.59
CA LYS A 44 -8.08 -4.14 -12.67
C LYS A 44 -9.51 -4.32 -12.13
N ALA A 45 -9.66 -5.10 -11.06
CA ALA A 45 -10.96 -5.33 -10.44
C ALA A 45 -11.48 -4.08 -9.70
N ILE A 46 -10.57 -3.32 -9.09
CA ILE A 46 -10.87 -2.03 -8.45
C ILE A 46 -11.16 -0.96 -9.52
N GLY A 47 -10.70 -1.14 -10.76
CA GLY A 47 -10.87 -0.15 -11.85
C GLY A 47 -9.72 0.84 -11.95
N LEU A 48 -8.55 0.51 -11.39
CA LEU A 48 -7.33 1.30 -11.47
C LEU A 48 -6.52 0.93 -12.71
N ASP A 49 -6.07 1.96 -13.42
CA ASP A 49 -5.13 1.84 -14.54
C ASP A 49 -3.68 1.70 -14.00
N PRO A 50 -2.75 1.10 -14.76
CA PRO A 50 -1.34 1.05 -14.36
C PRO A 50 -0.76 2.43 -13.99
N LEU A 51 -1.20 3.49 -14.67
CA LEU A 51 -0.75 4.84 -14.36
C LEU A 51 -1.33 5.36 -13.03
N ASP A 52 -2.54 4.94 -12.66
CA ASP A 52 -3.14 5.29 -11.36
C ASP A 52 -2.32 4.68 -10.22
N ILE A 53 -1.91 3.41 -10.36
CA ILE A 53 -1.05 2.75 -9.38
C ILE A 53 0.26 3.51 -9.23
N ASN A 54 0.95 3.87 -10.32
CA ASN A 54 2.19 4.64 -10.24
C ASN A 54 1.99 6.01 -9.56
N ILE A 55 0.91 6.72 -9.87
CA ILE A 55 0.56 7.98 -9.21
C ILE A 55 0.34 7.76 -7.70
N LEU A 56 -0.40 6.71 -7.33
CA LEU A 56 -0.65 6.34 -5.94
C LEU A 56 0.64 5.96 -5.19
N LEU A 57 1.61 5.31 -5.83
CA LEU A 57 2.93 5.04 -5.23
C LEU A 57 3.62 6.36 -4.82
N HIS A 58 3.65 7.33 -5.73
CA HIS A 58 4.25 8.64 -5.46
C HIS A 58 3.47 9.44 -4.43
N ILE A 59 2.13 9.39 -4.42
CA ILE A 59 1.34 10.05 -3.38
C ILE A 59 1.63 9.41 -2.02
N SER A 60 1.63 8.07 -1.95
CA SER A 60 1.85 7.31 -0.72
C SER A 60 3.26 7.49 -0.16
N SER A 61 4.27 7.66 -1.01
CA SER A 61 5.65 7.89 -0.55
C SER A 61 5.85 9.25 0.12
N HIS A 62 4.90 10.16 -0.03
CA HIS A 62 4.88 11.43 0.71
C HIS A 62 4.01 11.37 1.98
N TRP A 63 3.39 10.22 2.29
CA TRP A 63 2.53 10.02 3.45
C TRP A 63 3.27 9.29 4.59
N TRP A 64 4.21 9.97 5.25
CA TRP A 64 5.11 9.38 6.25
C TRP A 64 4.48 9.20 7.64
N LYS A 65 3.47 10.01 7.97
CA LYS A 65 2.69 9.92 9.22
C LYS A 65 1.21 10.03 8.85
N ALA A 66 0.34 9.23 9.49
CA ALA A 66 -1.11 9.30 9.25
C ALA A 66 -1.65 10.74 9.38
N GLU A 67 -1.08 11.52 10.30
CA GLU A 67 -1.41 12.92 10.58
C GLU A 67 -0.90 13.91 9.51
N ASN A 68 0.17 13.59 8.78
CA ASN A 68 0.76 14.46 7.76
C ASN A 68 0.41 13.95 6.35
N LYS A 69 -0.76 14.35 5.88
CA LYS A 69 -1.30 13.94 4.58
C LYS A 69 -0.37 14.36 3.42
N PRO A 70 -0.23 13.53 2.38
CA PRO A 70 0.71 13.78 1.29
C PRO A 70 0.29 14.98 0.44
N HIS A 71 1.27 15.80 0.05
CA HIS A 71 1.06 16.99 -0.78
C HIS A 71 2.10 17.17 -1.90
N PRO A 72 2.43 16.13 -2.70
CA PRO A 72 3.28 16.29 -3.87
C PRO A 72 2.59 17.13 -4.95
N SER A 73 3.38 17.96 -5.66
CA SER A 73 2.87 18.65 -6.84
C SER A 73 2.67 17.67 -8.00
N LYS A 74 1.63 17.90 -8.82
CA LYS A 74 1.35 17.09 -10.01
C LYS A 74 2.54 17.05 -10.98
N VAL A 75 3.26 18.17 -11.12
CA VAL A 75 4.46 18.28 -11.96
C VAL A 75 5.58 17.38 -11.46
N ARG A 76 5.79 17.29 -10.14
CA ARG A 76 6.81 16.41 -9.55
C ARG A 76 6.49 14.94 -9.81
N ILE A 77 5.22 14.54 -9.64
CA ILE A 77 4.75 13.18 -9.94
C ILE A 77 4.97 12.88 -11.43
N ALA A 78 4.54 13.78 -12.31
CA ALA A 78 4.66 13.62 -13.76
C ALA A 78 6.11 13.46 -14.20
N LYS A 79 7.02 14.29 -13.67
CA LYS A 79 8.46 14.19 -13.94
C LYS A 79 9.06 12.87 -13.45
N ALA A 80 8.63 12.38 -12.29
CA ALA A 80 9.13 11.13 -11.73
C ALA A 80 8.65 9.89 -12.52
N ILE A 81 7.41 9.92 -13.00
CA ILE A 81 6.83 8.85 -13.83
C ILE A 81 7.32 8.94 -15.29
N GLY A 82 7.66 10.14 -15.78
CA GLY A 82 8.06 10.37 -17.17
C GLY A 82 6.89 10.59 -18.13
N VAL A 83 5.83 11.26 -17.67
CA VAL A 83 4.63 11.57 -18.48
C VAL A 83 4.30 13.05 -18.45
N ASP A 84 3.45 13.49 -19.37
CA ASP A 84 2.94 14.87 -19.37
C ASP A 84 2.14 15.19 -18.08
N PRO A 85 2.33 16.38 -17.45
CA PRO A 85 1.58 16.79 -16.27
C PRO A 85 0.05 16.76 -16.44
N ARG A 86 -0.46 17.00 -17.66
CA ARG A 86 -1.88 16.91 -18.00
C ARG A 86 -2.39 15.47 -17.90
N THR A 87 -1.56 14.48 -18.22
CA THR A 87 -1.89 13.06 -18.04
C THR A 87 -2.10 12.74 -16.57
N VAL A 88 -1.18 13.14 -15.70
CA VAL A 88 -1.32 12.96 -14.24
C VAL A 88 -2.56 13.68 -13.73
N GLN A 89 -2.81 14.90 -14.17
CA GLN A 89 -4.02 15.64 -13.80
C GLN A 89 -5.30 14.89 -14.21
N ARG A 90 -5.37 14.38 -15.44
CA ARG A 90 -6.54 13.63 -15.93
C ARG A 90 -6.78 12.36 -15.12
N ARG A 91 -5.71 11.60 -14.81
CA ARG A 91 -5.81 10.39 -13.98
C ARG A 91 -6.26 10.70 -12.55
N ILE A 92 -5.71 11.75 -11.93
CA ILE A 92 -6.14 12.21 -10.60
C ILE A 92 -7.62 12.61 -10.61
N SER A 93 -8.08 13.36 -11.62
CA SER A 93 -9.49 13.71 -11.76
C SER A 93 -10.38 12.48 -11.94
N ALA A 94 -9.95 11.48 -12.73
CA ALA A 94 -10.71 10.24 -12.91
C ALA A 94 -10.80 9.44 -11.61
N MET A 95 -9.71 9.33 -10.85
CA MET A 95 -9.71 8.68 -9.53
C MET A 95 -10.57 9.42 -8.51
N GLU A 96 -10.66 10.75 -8.60
CA GLU A 96 -11.55 11.54 -7.74
C GLU A 96 -13.03 11.34 -8.11
N GLN A 97 -13.35 11.29 -9.41
CA GLN A 97 -14.70 10.97 -9.89
C GLN A 97 -15.13 9.55 -9.50
N ALA A 98 -14.20 8.60 -9.50
CA ALA A 98 -14.42 7.23 -9.04
C ALA A 98 -14.47 7.10 -7.51
N GLY A 99 -14.23 8.20 -6.77
CA GLY A 99 -14.25 8.22 -5.30
C GLY A 99 -13.02 7.61 -4.63
N PHE A 100 -11.96 7.27 -5.37
CA PHE A 100 -10.75 6.68 -4.81
C PHE A 100 -9.87 7.69 -4.08
N ILE A 101 -9.85 8.94 -4.55
CA ILE A 101 -9.04 10.02 -4.00
C ILE A 101 -9.92 11.23 -3.74
N ARG A 102 -9.67 11.97 -2.67
CA ARG A 102 -10.23 13.32 -2.47
C ARG A 102 -9.12 14.35 -2.35
N ARG A 103 -9.28 15.50 -3.00
CA ARG A 103 -8.33 16.62 -2.91
C ARG A 103 -8.88 17.71 -2.00
N GLU A 104 -8.02 18.19 -1.10
CA GLU A 104 -8.27 19.42 -0.35
C GLU A 104 -7.38 20.52 -0.95
N GLU A 105 -8.01 21.50 -1.59
CA GLU A 105 -7.32 22.64 -2.18
C GLU A 105 -6.81 23.56 -1.07
N ARG A 106 -5.51 23.86 -1.10
CA ARG A 106 -4.92 24.87 -0.22
C ARG A 106 -4.67 26.13 -1.03
N ARG A 107 -5.39 27.21 -0.70
CA ARG A 107 -5.18 28.53 -1.29
C ARG A 107 -4.62 29.47 -0.23
N ILE A 108 -3.58 30.21 -0.58
CA ILE A 108 -3.12 31.36 0.22
C ILE A 108 -3.55 32.61 -0.54
N SER A 109 -4.32 33.49 0.12
CA SER A 109 -4.93 34.67 -0.51
C SER A 109 -3.91 35.64 -1.15
N ALA A 110 -2.63 35.55 -0.80
CA ALA A 110 -1.58 36.47 -1.25
C ALA A 110 -0.46 35.83 -2.13
N LYS A 111 -0.37 34.49 -2.26
CA LYS A 111 0.78 33.82 -2.92
C LYS A 111 0.43 32.71 -3.92
N GLY A 112 -0.85 32.55 -4.25
CA GLY A 112 -1.34 31.56 -5.21
C GLY A 112 -1.71 30.21 -4.59
N SER A 113 -1.86 29.19 -5.44
CA SER A 113 -2.28 27.84 -5.03
C SER A 113 -1.10 27.03 -4.48
N LEU A 114 -1.29 26.45 -3.29
CA LEU A 114 -0.37 25.47 -2.72
C LEU A 114 -0.63 24.07 -3.28
N PRO A 115 0.32 23.12 -3.13
CA PRO A 115 0.08 21.72 -3.45
C PRO A 115 -1.11 21.17 -2.65
N ASN A 116 -2.05 20.58 -3.40
CA ASN A 116 -3.23 19.94 -2.83
C ASN A 116 -2.84 18.85 -1.85
N ILE A 117 -3.67 18.68 -0.84
CA ILE A 117 -3.60 17.54 0.06
C ILE A 117 -4.44 16.42 -0.54
N TYR A 118 -3.89 15.20 -0.56
CA TYR A 118 -4.61 14.01 -1.04
C TYR A 118 -5.09 13.14 0.12
N HIS A 119 -6.31 12.65 -0.02
CA HIS A 119 -6.95 11.67 0.84
C HIS A 119 -7.15 10.37 0.07
N LEU A 120 -6.76 9.23 0.67
CA LEU A 120 -6.87 7.90 0.06
C LEU A 120 -7.95 7.03 0.73
N ASP A 121 -8.82 7.63 1.53
CA ASP A 121 -9.84 6.92 2.32
C ASP A 121 -10.75 6.08 1.41
N GLY A 122 -11.23 6.64 0.30
CA GLY A 122 -12.09 5.92 -0.64
C GLY A 122 -11.39 4.79 -1.40
N LEU A 123 -10.08 4.91 -1.67
CA LEU A 123 -9.27 3.81 -2.21
C LEU A 123 -9.18 2.65 -1.21
N ILE A 124 -9.00 2.97 0.08
CA ILE A 124 -8.96 1.96 1.14
C ILE A 124 -10.30 1.22 1.18
N ASP A 125 -11.42 1.96 1.18
CA ASP A 125 -12.76 1.38 1.18
C ASP A 125 -13.01 0.49 -0.04
N ALA A 126 -12.59 0.92 -1.23
CA ALA A 126 -12.69 0.12 -2.45
C ALA A 126 -11.85 -1.17 -2.40
N ALA A 127 -10.70 -1.15 -1.72
CA ALA A 127 -9.81 -2.30 -1.60
C ALA A 127 -10.19 -3.29 -0.47
N LEU A 128 -10.97 -2.85 0.53
CA LEU A 128 -11.33 -3.65 1.71
C LEU A 128 -12.04 -4.99 1.38
N PRO A 129 -13.03 -5.04 0.46
CA PRO A 129 -13.69 -6.30 0.10
C PRO A 129 -12.70 -7.35 -0.43
N TYR A 130 -11.81 -6.93 -1.33
CA TYR A 130 -10.78 -7.79 -1.91
C TYR A 130 -9.75 -8.26 -0.86
N ALA A 131 -9.44 -7.42 0.13
CA ALA A 131 -8.57 -7.79 1.23
C ALA A 131 -9.20 -8.91 2.08
N LYS A 132 -10.50 -8.79 2.39
CA LYS A 132 -11.27 -9.80 3.14
C LYS A 132 -11.31 -11.13 2.39
N GLU A 133 -11.60 -11.10 1.10
CA GLU A 133 -11.61 -12.28 0.23
C GLU A 133 -10.24 -12.98 0.24
N LYS A 134 -9.16 -12.23 0.01
CA LYS A 134 -7.80 -12.77 0.00
C LYS A 134 -7.39 -13.39 1.35
N ILE A 135 -7.83 -12.82 2.47
CA ILE A 135 -7.61 -13.40 3.80
C ILE A 135 -8.34 -14.73 3.94
N LEU A 136 -9.58 -14.82 3.47
CA LEU A 136 -10.37 -16.05 3.49
C LEU A 136 -9.72 -17.14 2.63
N GLU A 137 -9.30 -16.81 1.42
CA GLU A 137 -8.58 -17.74 0.53
C GLU A 137 -7.30 -18.29 1.17
N LYS A 138 -6.52 -17.43 1.83
CA LYS A 138 -5.31 -17.83 2.56
C LYS A 138 -5.62 -18.80 3.69
N LYS A 139 -6.69 -18.55 4.47
CA LYS A 139 -7.12 -19.45 5.54
C LYS A 139 -7.53 -20.81 5.00
N ARG A 140 -8.35 -20.83 3.94
CA ARG A 140 -8.79 -22.08 3.30
C ARG A 140 -7.60 -22.90 2.80
N ARG A 141 -6.65 -22.27 2.10
CA ARG A 141 -5.45 -22.95 1.60
C ARG A 141 -4.62 -23.54 2.75
N ALA A 142 -4.43 -22.78 3.84
CA ALA A 142 -3.69 -23.26 5.00
C ALA A 142 -4.36 -24.47 5.69
N GLU A 143 -5.70 -24.48 5.76
CA GLU A 143 -6.45 -25.63 6.29
C GLU A 143 -6.34 -26.87 5.40
N GLU A 144 -6.41 -26.70 4.08
CA GLU A 144 -6.20 -27.78 3.11
C GLU A 144 -4.81 -28.38 3.21
N ASP A 145 -3.78 -27.51 3.29
CA ASP A 145 -2.39 -27.94 3.46
C ASP A 145 -2.17 -28.68 4.78
N ARG A 146 -2.80 -28.22 5.88
CA ARG A 146 -2.77 -28.91 7.18
C ARG A 146 -3.45 -30.29 7.13
N LYS A 147 -4.58 -30.40 6.42
CA LYS A 147 -5.27 -31.68 6.23
C LYS A 147 -4.44 -32.65 5.38
N ARG A 148 -3.71 -32.14 4.37
CA ARG A 148 -2.82 -32.94 3.51
C ARG A 148 -1.59 -33.44 4.25
N SER A 149 -0.92 -32.58 5.04
CA SER A 149 0.25 -32.97 5.81
C SER A 149 -0.08 -33.98 6.92
N GLY A 150 -1.27 -33.88 7.53
CA GLY A 150 -1.74 -34.86 8.52
C GLY A 150 -1.98 -36.27 7.97
N ARG A 151 -2.20 -36.44 6.65
CA ARG A 151 -2.43 -37.75 6.01
C ARG A 151 -1.15 -38.53 5.69
N LYS A 152 0.01 -37.87 5.62
CA LYS A 152 1.29 -38.49 5.22
C LYS A 152 2.21 -38.71 6.43
N ARG A 153 1.83 -39.59 7.36
CA ARG A 153 2.79 -40.15 8.34
C ARG A 153 3.24 -41.52 7.85
N PRO A 154 4.48 -41.68 7.33
CA PRO A 154 5.02 -43.00 7.08
C PRO A 154 5.17 -43.72 8.43
N ILE A 155 4.60 -44.92 8.55
CA ILE A 155 4.93 -45.82 9.66
C ILE A 155 6.31 -46.37 9.33
N LEU A 156 7.33 -45.94 10.06
CA LEU A 156 8.63 -46.61 10.03
C LEU A 156 8.47 -47.92 10.81
N THR A 157 8.30 -49.04 10.10
CA THR A 157 8.48 -50.36 10.69
C THR A 157 9.97 -50.56 10.96
N PRO A 158 10.38 -50.76 12.23
CA PRO A 158 11.76 -51.15 12.53
C PRO A 158 12.03 -52.53 11.91
N VAL A 159 13.16 -52.65 11.22
CA VAL A 159 13.74 -53.94 10.77
C VAL A 159 14.56 -54.52 11.91
#